data_AF-A0A286AQF0-F1
#
_entry.id   AF-A0A286AQF0-F1
#
_cell.length_a   1.000
_cell.length_b   1.000
_cell.length_c   1.000
_cell.angle_alpha   90.00
_cell.angle_beta   90.00
_cell.angle_gamma   90.00
#
_symmetry.space_group_name_H-M   'P 1'
#
loop_
_entity.id
_entity.type
_entity.pdbx_description
1 polymer ?
#
loop_
_entity_poly.entity_id
_entity_poly.type
_entity_poly.pdbx_seq_one_letter_code
_entity_poly.pdbx_strand_id
1 'polypeptide(L)'
;MSISWGNWDVRIYAADAWVSLAPRFSADHPVILDRLESTLDDPFAAVRLQFAQNLHVISGADIERMWRLAQRIAATECNPEIIATYLLHSMPRFARSSPERCEAVLTTVKSRLAGELRGEDGGRSSLEEALGDWIASLFVGQGRPLARAWLVECAADPHLYEAVLSRFVQCLRGHFFDRYATVDGVEDCAICDRAQEGLGLVLAQASATAADAYSVLGADVDDVAKSAARERYRATAMLINNAMNQLYFGSGAHAAQMAAQNTQNAERPGLQDANAMARFLEDYAEILASLGGSREPSTLHHLIELYEFLIPGNPTAVFEAFHAILLGSGREEGYHFESLGNSAVVRIVKRYIADHRGIFEDEGRRARLIAILRLFSEVGWLDALRLLYDLPELLR
;
A
#
# COMPACT_ATOMS: atom_id res chain seq x y z
N MET A 1 14.70 20.77 0.78
CA MET A 1 14.20 22.14 0.56
C MET A 1 13.09 22.10 -0.49
N SER A 2 11.86 22.46 -0.11
CA SER A 2 10.70 22.53 -1.03
C SER A 2 10.90 23.66 -2.05
N ILE A 3 10.60 23.41 -3.32
CA ILE A 3 10.68 24.41 -4.39
C ILE A 3 9.56 25.43 -4.16
N SER A 4 9.93 26.62 -3.70
CA SER A 4 8.97 27.72 -3.49
C SER A 4 8.48 28.28 -4.83
N TRP A 5 7.16 28.23 -5.03
CA TRP A 5 6.45 28.85 -6.16
C TRP A 5 6.43 30.39 -6.12
N GLY A 6 6.97 30.99 -5.05
CA GLY A 6 6.86 32.43 -4.76
C GLY A 6 8.09 33.28 -5.10
N ASN A 7 9.00 32.82 -5.95
CA ASN A 7 10.13 33.67 -6.37
C ASN A 7 9.75 34.44 -7.64
N TRP A 8 9.82 35.77 -7.60
CA TRP A 8 9.55 36.70 -8.71
C TRP A 8 10.61 36.66 -9.82
N ASP A 9 11.24 35.50 -10.03
CA ASP A 9 12.26 35.33 -11.06
C ASP A 9 11.56 35.27 -12.43
N VAL A 10 11.82 36.29 -13.23
CA VAL A 10 11.28 36.45 -14.60
C VAL A 10 11.56 35.21 -15.45
N ARG A 11 12.62 34.44 -15.17
CA ARG A 11 12.96 33.22 -15.92
C ARG A 11 11.97 32.09 -15.71
N ILE A 12 11.31 32.00 -14.55
CA ILE A 12 10.25 31.00 -14.33
C ILE A 12 9.08 31.28 -15.28
N TYR A 13 8.62 32.53 -15.34
CA TYR A 13 7.57 32.96 -16.26
C TYR A 13 7.97 32.84 -17.72
N ALA A 14 9.23 33.11 -18.05
CA ALA A 14 9.74 32.93 -19.41
C ALA A 14 9.74 31.44 -19.82
N ALA A 15 10.16 30.54 -18.94
CA ALA A 15 10.12 29.10 -19.18
C ALA A 15 8.68 28.60 -19.35
N ASP A 16 7.77 29.02 -18.49
CA ASP A 16 6.35 28.69 -18.57
C ASP A 16 5.70 29.21 -19.87
N ALA A 17 6.07 30.41 -20.31
CA ALA A 17 5.63 30.96 -21.59
C ALA A 17 6.10 30.11 -22.77
N TRP A 18 7.36 29.66 -22.77
CA TRP A 18 7.85 28.75 -23.82
C TRP A 18 7.11 27.41 -23.82
N VAL A 19 6.86 26.84 -22.64
CA VAL A 19 6.07 25.60 -22.49
C VAL A 19 4.67 25.78 -23.06
N SER A 20 4.03 26.91 -22.76
CA SER A 20 2.67 27.22 -23.24
C SER A 20 2.59 27.41 -24.76
N LEU A 21 3.65 27.95 -25.38
CA LEU A 21 3.71 28.17 -26.83
C LEU A 21 4.06 26.90 -27.61
N ALA A 22 4.83 25.98 -27.00
CA ALA A 22 5.39 24.83 -27.69
C ALA A 22 4.36 23.91 -28.39
N PRO A 23 3.23 23.51 -27.78
CA PRO A 23 2.26 22.64 -28.44
C PRO A 23 1.74 23.16 -29.78
N ARG A 24 1.72 24.49 -29.96
CA ARG A 24 1.14 25.13 -31.13
C ARG A 24 2.18 25.56 -32.17
N PHE A 25 3.35 25.98 -31.72
CA PHE A 25 4.29 26.71 -32.58
C PHE A 25 5.65 26.02 -32.77
N SER A 26 5.96 24.97 -32.00
CA SER A 26 7.30 24.37 -32.03
C SER A 26 7.64 23.64 -33.33
N ALA A 27 6.64 23.17 -34.09
CA ALA A 27 6.85 22.55 -35.39
C ALA A 27 7.35 23.56 -36.44
N ASP A 28 6.80 24.77 -36.44
CA ASP A 28 7.15 25.84 -37.39
C ASP A 28 8.31 26.72 -36.90
N HIS A 29 8.58 26.71 -35.59
CA HIS A 29 9.59 27.55 -34.94
C HIS A 29 10.54 26.72 -34.06
N PRO A 30 11.58 26.09 -34.65
CA PRO A 30 12.54 25.25 -33.93
C PRO A 30 13.25 25.96 -32.76
N VAL A 31 13.36 27.29 -32.82
CA VAL A 31 13.92 28.11 -31.74
C VAL A 31 13.21 27.89 -30.40
N ILE A 32 11.91 27.55 -30.41
CA ILE A 32 11.15 27.24 -29.19
C ILE A 32 11.72 26.00 -28.50
N LEU A 33 12.05 24.96 -29.29
CA LEU A 33 12.65 23.73 -28.78
C LEU A 33 14.04 23.98 -28.22
N ASP A 34 14.84 24.81 -28.89
CA ASP A 34 16.19 25.17 -28.43
C ASP A 34 16.15 25.96 -27.11
N ARG A 35 15.17 26.87 -26.96
CA ARG A 35 14.97 27.63 -25.72
C ARG A 35 14.50 26.74 -24.57
N LEU A 36 13.57 25.84 -24.82
CA LEU A 36 13.14 24.86 -23.82
C LEU A 36 14.30 23.96 -23.39
N GLU A 37 15.09 23.43 -24.33
CA GLU A 37 16.26 22.64 -23.99
C GLU A 37 17.28 23.40 -23.13
N SER A 38 17.54 24.67 -23.45
CA SER A 38 18.43 25.52 -22.64
C SER A 38 17.90 25.78 -21.22
N THR A 39 16.59 25.63 -21.00
CA THR A 39 15.97 25.79 -19.68
C THR A 39 16.44 24.69 -18.72
N LEU A 40 16.80 23.50 -19.23
CA LEU A 40 17.35 22.41 -18.40
C LEU A 40 18.76 22.69 -17.87
N ASP A 41 19.46 23.69 -18.42
CA ASP A 41 20.79 24.12 -17.96
C ASP A 41 20.72 25.29 -16.97
N ASP A 42 19.52 25.78 -16.64
CA ASP A 42 19.39 26.91 -15.70
C ASP A 42 19.87 26.50 -14.30
N PRO A 43 20.69 27.34 -13.62
CA PRO A 43 21.17 27.02 -12.29
C PRO A 43 20.06 26.87 -11.24
N PHE A 44 18.89 27.49 -11.43
CA PHE A 44 17.77 27.46 -10.49
C PHE A 44 16.83 26.30 -10.79
N ALA A 45 16.68 25.41 -9.80
CA ALA A 45 15.79 24.24 -9.87
C ALA A 45 14.35 24.59 -10.27
N ALA A 46 13.83 25.73 -9.79
CA ALA A 46 12.47 26.17 -10.10
C ALA A 46 12.24 26.47 -11.60
N VAL A 47 13.29 26.92 -12.30
CA VAL A 47 13.24 27.19 -13.75
C VAL A 47 13.31 25.87 -14.52
N ARG A 48 14.25 24.99 -14.16
CA ARG A 48 14.36 23.64 -14.76
C ARG A 48 13.07 22.83 -14.61
N LEU A 49 12.43 22.92 -13.45
CA LEU A 49 11.17 22.26 -13.14
C LEU A 49 10.08 22.58 -14.16
N GLN A 50 9.98 23.85 -14.62
CA GLN A 50 8.91 24.27 -15.52
C GLN A 50 8.90 23.46 -16.82
N PHE A 51 10.07 23.20 -17.37
CA PHE A 51 10.17 22.39 -18.57
C PHE A 51 10.16 20.89 -18.26
N ALA A 52 10.85 20.43 -17.21
CA ALA A 52 10.90 19.01 -16.87
C ALA A 52 9.51 18.39 -16.63
N GLN A 53 8.63 19.07 -15.87
CA GLN A 53 7.26 18.59 -15.62
C GLN A 53 6.36 18.61 -16.86
N ASN A 54 6.73 19.42 -17.86
CA ASN A 54 5.98 19.61 -19.10
C ASN A 54 6.67 19.05 -20.34
N LEU A 55 7.70 18.21 -20.19
CA LEU A 55 8.51 17.74 -21.33
C LEU A 55 7.67 17.13 -22.46
N HIS A 56 6.53 16.51 -22.14
CA HIS A 56 5.59 15.95 -23.09
C HIS A 56 5.09 16.95 -24.15
N VAL A 57 5.11 18.26 -23.89
CA VAL A 57 4.56 19.29 -24.82
C VAL A 57 5.29 19.35 -26.16
N ILE A 58 6.56 18.93 -26.19
CA ILE A 58 7.35 18.93 -27.43
C ILE A 58 7.22 17.63 -28.25
N SER A 59 6.53 16.61 -27.73
CA SER A 59 6.37 15.32 -28.40
C SER A 59 5.59 15.41 -29.72
N GLY A 60 4.70 16.39 -29.86
CA GLY A 60 3.93 16.61 -31.09
C GLY A 60 4.78 17.17 -32.24
N ALA A 61 5.86 17.88 -31.93
CA ALA A 61 6.77 18.45 -32.93
C ALA A 61 8.00 17.58 -33.18
N ASP A 62 8.60 17.03 -32.13
CA ASP A 62 9.78 16.16 -32.22
C ASP A 62 9.83 15.15 -31.07
N ILE A 63 9.24 13.98 -31.30
CA ILE A 63 9.17 12.90 -30.32
C ILE A 63 10.56 12.34 -29.97
N GLU A 64 11.50 12.31 -30.91
CA GLU A 64 12.84 11.76 -30.66
C GLU A 64 13.69 12.72 -29.83
N ARG A 65 13.57 14.03 -30.07
CA ARG A 65 14.18 15.04 -29.20
C ARG A 65 13.58 15.01 -27.80
N MET A 66 12.26 14.83 -27.68
CA MET A 66 11.60 14.67 -26.39
C MET A 66 12.22 13.51 -25.60
N TRP A 67 12.35 12.32 -26.21
CA TRP A 67 12.94 11.16 -25.55
C TRP A 67 14.42 11.33 -25.18
N ARG A 68 15.20 11.98 -26.04
CA ARG A 68 16.60 12.32 -25.75
C ARG A 68 16.71 13.20 -24.50
N LEU A 69 15.82 14.20 -24.38
CA LEU A 69 15.76 15.08 -23.22
C LEU A 69 15.23 14.36 -21.97
N ALA A 70 14.28 13.45 -22.13
CA ALA A 70 13.78 12.60 -21.05
C ALA A 70 14.91 11.76 -20.43
N GLN A 71 15.75 11.14 -21.27
CA GLN A 71 16.93 10.40 -20.84
C GLN A 71 17.98 11.32 -20.20
N ARG A 72 18.20 12.52 -20.76
CA ARG A 72 19.10 13.51 -20.17
C ARG A 72 18.65 13.90 -18.76
N ILE A 73 17.38 14.26 -18.55
CA ILE A 73 16.85 14.60 -17.22
C ILE A 73 17.07 13.44 -16.25
N ALA A 74 16.72 12.22 -16.64
CA ALA A 74 16.91 11.03 -15.81
C ALA A 74 18.37 10.78 -15.43
N ALA A 75 19.31 11.05 -16.34
CA ALA A 75 20.74 10.82 -16.16
C ALA A 75 21.46 11.94 -15.41
N THR A 76 21.03 13.21 -15.56
CA THR A 76 21.85 14.36 -15.14
C THR A 76 21.19 15.26 -14.10
N GLU A 77 19.87 15.24 -13.93
CA GLU A 77 19.24 16.08 -12.89
C GLU A 77 19.64 15.56 -11.51
N CYS A 78 20.00 16.48 -10.62
CA CYS A 78 20.42 16.16 -9.25
C CYS A 78 19.34 16.44 -8.22
N ASN A 79 18.30 17.21 -8.57
CA ASN A 79 17.19 17.49 -7.68
C ASN A 79 16.12 16.39 -7.77
N PRO A 80 15.92 15.57 -6.72
CA PRO A 80 14.96 14.46 -6.74
C PRO A 80 13.52 14.93 -6.94
N GLU A 81 13.15 16.14 -6.48
CA GLU A 81 11.80 16.69 -6.67
C GLU A 81 11.50 16.99 -8.15
N ILE A 82 12.50 17.44 -8.91
CA ILE A 82 12.35 17.67 -10.35
C ILE A 82 12.12 16.33 -11.06
N ILE A 83 12.90 15.31 -10.72
CA ILE A 83 12.75 13.96 -11.29
C ILE A 83 11.37 13.38 -10.93
N ALA A 84 10.96 13.48 -9.66
CA ALA A 84 9.64 13.03 -9.21
C ALA A 84 8.53 13.72 -10.00
N THR A 85 8.56 15.05 -10.11
CA THR A 85 7.54 15.81 -10.83
C THR A 85 7.52 15.45 -12.32
N TYR A 86 8.69 15.31 -12.94
CA TYR A 86 8.85 14.85 -14.33
C TYR A 86 8.22 13.47 -14.55
N LEU A 87 8.51 12.50 -13.67
CA LEU A 87 7.97 11.15 -13.73
C LEU A 87 6.45 11.12 -13.51
N LEU A 88 5.90 12.01 -12.67
CA LEU A 88 4.47 12.06 -12.34
C LEU A 88 3.61 12.84 -13.34
N HIS A 89 4.16 13.85 -14.03
CA HIS A 89 3.35 14.75 -14.86
C HIS A 89 3.61 14.58 -16.36
N SER A 90 4.86 14.39 -16.75
CA SER A 90 5.22 14.32 -18.18
C SER A 90 5.13 12.89 -18.71
N MET A 91 5.73 11.95 -17.97
CA MET A 91 5.91 10.59 -18.47
C MET A 91 4.65 9.71 -18.56
N PRO A 92 3.62 9.84 -17.71
CA PRO A 92 2.49 8.90 -17.73
C PRO A 92 1.74 8.84 -19.07
N ARG A 93 1.78 9.93 -19.86
CA ARG A 93 1.17 9.99 -21.20
C ARG A 93 1.75 8.96 -22.18
N PHE A 94 2.98 8.52 -21.93
CA PHE A 94 3.69 7.55 -22.78
C PHE A 94 3.72 6.14 -22.20
N ALA A 95 3.16 5.95 -20.99
CA ALA A 95 3.23 4.68 -20.27
C ALA A 95 2.67 3.50 -21.07
N ARG A 96 1.64 3.72 -21.89
CA ARG A 96 1.02 2.68 -22.74
C ARG A 96 1.55 2.66 -24.17
N SER A 97 1.91 3.81 -24.73
CA SER A 97 2.32 3.93 -26.14
C SER A 97 3.82 3.67 -26.36
N SER A 98 4.65 3.80 -25.33
CA SER A 98 6.09 3.55 -25.40
C SER A 98 6.64 3.02 -24.06
N PRO A 99 6.09 1.89 -23.54
CA PRO A 99 6.46 1.36 -22.24
C PRO A 99 7.95 1.05 -22.11
N GLU A 100 8.61 0.56 -23.18
CA GLU A 100 10.05 0.26 -23.18
C GLU A 100 10.91 1.52 -22.95
N ARG A 101 10.48 2.67 -23.48
CA ARG A 101 11.20 3.94 -23.29
C ARG A 101 11.00 4.49 -21.88
N CYS A 102 9.79 4.35 -21.32
CA CYS A 102 9.53 4.66 -19.91
C CYS A 102 10.37 3.77 -18.98
N GLU A 103 10.42 2.47 -19.24
CA GLU A 103 11.26 1.51 -18.52
C GLU A 103 12.75 1.88 -18.57
N ALA A 104 13.26 2.30 -19.72
CA ALA A 104 14.65 2.77 -19.84
C ALA A 104 14.91 4.01 -18.95
N VAL A 105 14.01 5.00 -18.98
CA VAL A 105 14.10 6.20 -18.11
C VAL A 105 14.11 5.79 -16.63
N LEU A 106 13.15 4.95 -16.22
CA LEU A 106 13.01 4.52 -14.84
C LEU A 106 14.20 3.67 -14.37
N THR A 107 14.80 2.85 -15.25
CA THR A 107 16.05 2.11 -14.96
C THR A 107 17.16 3.08 -14.58
N THR A 108 17.34 4.13 -15.39
CA THR A 108 18.36 5.16 -15.16
C THR A 108 18.14 5.84 -13.81
N VAL A 109 16.92 6.28 -13.52
CA VAL A 109 16.57 6.92 -12.23
C VAL A 109 16.82 5.98 -11.06
N LYS A 110 16.36 4.73 -11.15
CA LYS A 110 16.54 3.72 -10.09
C LYS A 110 18.01 3.46 -9.78
N SER A 111 18.87 3.33 -10.80
CA SER A 111 20.31 3.11 -10.60
C SER A 111 21.01 4.22 -9.81
N ARG A 112 20.45 5.44 -9.84
CA ARG A 112 20.95 6.61 -9.12
C ARG A 112 20.32 6.79 -7.74
N LEU A 113 19.23 6.08 -7.44
CA LEU A 113 18.48 6.22 -6.19
C LEU A 113 19.30 5.86 -4.95
N ALA A 114 20.09 4.79 -5.00
CA ALA A 114 20.86 4.31 -3.85
C ALA A 114 22.07 5.20 -3.47
N GLY A 115 22.38 6.22 -4.27
CA GLY A 115 23.51 7.11 -4.04
C GLY A 115 23.14 8.59 -4.14
N GLU A 116 23.00 9.10 -5.37
CA GLU A 116 22.93 10.53 -5.65
C GLU A 116 21.59 11.18 -5.30
N LEU A 117 20.50 10.43 -5.45
CA LEU A 117 19.13 10.97 -5.39
C LEU A 117 18.43 10.73 -4.06
N ARG A 118 19.11 10.09 -3.10
CA ARG A 118 18.54 9.86 -1.78
C ARG A 118 18.66 11.13 -0.95
N GLY A 119 17.54 11.58 -0.39
CA GLY A 119 17.56 12.71 0.54
C GLY A 119 18.36 12.39 1.80
N GLU A 120 19.07 13.38 2.33
CA GLU A 120 19.76 13.28 3.62
C GLU A 120 18.77 13.15 4.78
N ASP A 121 17.56 13.68 4.61
CA ASP A 121 16.45 13.54 5.53
C ASP A 121 15.68 12.27 5.17
N GLY A 122 15.76 11.23 5.99
CA GLY A 122 15.05 9.94 5.85
C GLY A 122 13.52 10.02 5.94
N GLY A 123 12.90 11.11 5.46
CA GLY A 123 11.47 11.25 5.25
C GLY A 123 11.02 10.71 3.90
N ARG A 124 9.69 10.64 3.69
CA ARG A 124 9.09 10.20 2.43
C ARG A 124 9.60 11.04 1.26
N SER A 125 10.32 10.40 0.33
CA SER A 125 10.78 11.03 -0.90
C SER A 125 9.69 10.97 -1.97
N SER A 126 9.31 12.11 -2.52
CA SER A 126 8.37 12.20 -3.66
C SER A 126 8.84 11.37 -4.86
N LEU A 127 10.15 11.18 -5.01
CA LEU A 127 10.75 10.33 -6.03
C LEU A 127 10.48 8.86 -5.79
N GLU A 128 10.62 8.39 -4.55
CA GLU A 128 10.33 6.99 -4.18
C GLU A 128 8.84 6.69 -4.34
N GLU A 129 7.98 7.63 -3.97
CA GLU A 129 6.54 7.52 -4.23
C GLU A 129 6.25 7.44 -5.74
N ALA A 130 6.86 8.32 -6.55
CA ALA A 130 6.72 8.25 -8.00
C ALA A 130 7.17 6.89 -8.57
N LEU A 131 8.26 6.32 -8.07
CA LEU A 131 8.71 4.98 -8.49
C LEU A 131 7.71 3.89 -8.10
N GLY A 132 7.11 3.97 -6.89
CA GLY A 132 6.04 3.07 -6.47
C GLY A 132 4.81 3.12 -7.40
N ASP A 133 4.42 4.33 -7.83
CA ASP A 133 3.34 4.55 -8.81
C ASP A 133 3.65 3.90 -10.16
N TRP A 134 4.88 4.07 -10.65
CA TRP A 134 5.31 3.50 -11.91
C TRP A 134 5.38 1.96 -11.87
N ILE A 135 5.85 1.38 -10.75
CA ILE A 135 5.84 -0.08 -10.58
C ILE A 135 4.40 -0.59 -10.61
N ALA A 136 3.47 0.05 -9.88
CA ALA A 136 2.06 -0.33 -9.88
C ALA A 136 1.45 -0.22 -11.30
N SER A 137 1.68 0.89 -11.99
CA SER A 137 1.13 1.10 -13.34
C SER A 137 1.67 0.11 -14.37
N LEU A 138 2.98 -0.16 -14.38
CA LEU A 138 3.62 -1.01 -15.39
C LEU A 138 3.45 -2.50 -15.07
N PHE A 139 3.66 -2.91 -13.82
CA PHE A 139 3.49 -4.32 -13.46
C PHE A 139 2.01 -4.68 -13.35
N VAL A 140 1.27 -4.06 -12.43
CA VAL A 140 -0.11 -4.44 -12.17
C VAL A 140 -1.02 -4.00 -13.32
N GLY A 141 -0.89 -2.76 -13.78
CA GLY A 141 -1.72 -2.23 -14.87
C GLY A 141 -1.43 -2.83 -16.25
N GLN A 142 -0.19 -3.21 -16.55
CA GLN A 142 0.21 -3.59 -17.92
C GLN A 142 0.92 -4.96 -18.04
N GLY A 143 1.20 -5.65 -16.94
CA GLY A 143 1.85 -6.96 -16.95
C GLY A 143 3.32 -6.94 -17.38
N ARG A 144 4.01 -5.80 -17.21
CA ARG A 144 5.40 -5.63 -17.67
C ARG A 144 6.40 -6.44 -16.82
N PRO A 145 7.18 -7.37 -17.41
CA PRO A 145 8.12 -8.21 -16.67
C PRO A 145 9.24 -7.45 -15.94
N LEU A 146 9.75 -6.35 -16.53
CA LEU A 146 10.82 -5.57 -15.91
C LEU A 146 10.34 -4.88 -14.62
N ALA A 147 9.13 -4.32 -14.63
CA ALA A 147 8.53 -3.72 -13.45
C ALA A 147 8.29 -4.75 -12.33
N ARG A 148 7.90 -5.99 -12.69
CA ARG A 148 7.82 -7.11 -11.74
C ARG A 148 9.18 -7.43 -11.13
N ALA A 149 10.23 -7.52 -11.96
CA ALA A 149 11.58 -7.79 -11.49
C ALA A 149 12.07 -6.71 -10.51
N TRP A 150 11.72 -5.45 -10.75
CA TRP A 150 12.02 -4.37 -9.82
C TRP A 150 11.26 -4.46 -8.53
N LEU A 151 9.98 -4.84 -8.55
CA LEU A 151 9.23 -5.08 -7.33
C LEU A 151 9.91 -6.14 -6.47
N VAL A 152 10.36 -7.25 -7.08
CA VAL A 152 11.09 -8.31 -6.38
C VAL A 152 12.40 -7.80 -5.78
N GLU A 153 13.16 -7.01 -6.52
CA GLU A 153 14.41 -6.40 -6.04
C GLU A 153 14.16 -5.43 -4.88
N CYS A 154 13.14 -4.57 -4.98
CA CYS A 154 12.77 -3.65 -3.91
C CYS A 154 12.26 -4.41 -2.67
N ALA A 155 11.48 -5.47 -2.86
CA ALA A 155 10.97 -6.30 -1.77
C ALA A 155 12.10 -7.06 -1.05
N ALA A 156 13.23 -7.33 -1.69
CA ALA A 156 14.37 -7.99 -1.05
C ALA A 156 15.05 -7.13 0.04
N ASP A 157 14.87 -5.81 0.02
CA ASP A 157 15.27 -4.91 1.10
C ASP A 157 14.14 -3.93 1.43
N PRO A 158 13.11 -4.38 2.19
CA PRO A 158 11.93 -3.59 2.45
C PRO A 158 12.21 -2.40 3.39
N HIS A 159 13.34 -2.41 4.11
CA HIS A 159 13.78 -1.27 4.90
C HIS A 159 14.36 -0.16 4.00
N LEU A 160 15.16 -0.55 2.99
CA LEU A 160 15.71 0.39 2.02
C LEU A 160 14.62 1.00 1.13
N TYR A 161 13.64 0.21 0.71
CA TYR A 161 12.62 0.64 -0.25
C TYR A 161 11.24 0.88 0.39
N GLU A 162 11.19 1.21 1.69
CA GLU A 162 9.93 1.35 2.44
C GLU A 162 8.94 2.30 1.75
N ALA A 163 9.37 3.50 1.35
CA ALA A 163 8.50 4.47 0.68
C ALA A 163 7.99 3.98 -0.70
N VAL A 164 8.87 3.34 -1.50
CA VAL A 164 8.50 2.77 -2.81
C VAL A 164 7.45 1.68 -2.64
N LEU A 165 7.68 0.74 -1.73
CA LEU A 165 6.77 -0.39 -1.48
C LEU A 165 5.45 0.09 -0.84
N SER A 166 5.53 1.03 0.11
CA SER A 166 4.36 1.63 0.74
C SER A 166 3.46 2.30 -0.29
N ARG A 167 4.04 3.06 -1.22
CA ARG A 167 3.29 3.72 -2.29
C ARG A 167 2.75 2.73 -3.31
N PHE A 168 3.54 1.75 -3.71
CA PHE A 168 3.09 0.65 -4.58
C PHE A 168 1.81 0.00 -4.02
N VAL A 169 1.81 -0.42 -2.76
CA VAL A 169 0.66 -1.08 -2.12
C VAL A 169 -0.56 -0.14 -2.03
N GLN A 170 -0.37 1.14 -1.73
CA GLN A 170 -1.46 2.12 -1.67
C GLN A 170 -2.22 2.26 -3.00
N CYS A 171 -1.52 2.15 -4.13
CA CYS A 171 -2.12 2.24 -5.46
C CYS A 171 -2.97 1.03 -5.83
N LEU A 172 -2.87 -0.08 -5.10
CA LEU A 172 -3.57 -1.32 -5.40
C LEU A 172 -4.92 -1.45 -4.69
N ARG A 173 -5.31 -0.49 -3.83
CA ARG A 173 -6.50 -0.62 -2.97
C ARG A 173 -7.76 -1.02 -3.75
N GLY A 174 -8.05 -0.35 -4.87
CA GLY A 174 -9.21 -0.68 -5.71
C GLY A 174 -9.05 -2.06 -6.36
N HIS A 175 -7.87 -2.31 -6.94
CA HIS A 175 -7.55 -3.54 -7.66
C HIS A 175 -7.59 -4.82 -6.81
N PHE A 176 -7.55 -4.73 -5.49
CA PHE A 176 -7.80 -5.89 -4.64
C PHE A 176 -9.25 -6.38 -4.68
N PHE A 177 -10.19 -5.51 -5.06
CA PHE A 177 -11.62 -5.78 -4.97
C PHE A 177 -12.38 -5.71 -6.30
N ASP A 178 -11.78 -5.18 -7.37
CA ASP A 178 -12.42 -5.01 -8.68
C ASP A 178 -13.06 -6.32 -9.20
N ARG A 179 -12.40 -7.48 -9.01
CA ARG A 179 -12.92 -8.81 -9.40
C ARG A 179 -14.19 -9.27 -8.67
N TYR A 180 -14.55 -8.62 -7.58
CA TYR A 180 -15.78 -8.92 -6.83
C TYR A 180 -16.89 -7.91 -7.13
N ALA A 181 -16.59 -6.84 -7.86
CA ALA A 181 -17.57 -5.82 -8.26
C ALA A 181 -18.29 -6.17 -9.57
N THR A 182 -17.68 -6.98 -10.45
CA THR A 182 -18.21 -7.30 -11.79
C THR A 182 -18.54 -8.79 -11.94
N VAL A 183 -19.65 -9.10 -12.62
CA VAL A 183 -20.08 -10.48 -12.91
C VAL A 183 -19.39 -11.06 -14.14
N ASP A 184 -18.79 -10.25 -15.04
CA ASP A 184 -18.43 -10.68 -16.40
C ASP A 184 -17.08 -10.15 -16.99
N GLY A 185 -16.07 -9.81 -16.19
CA GLY A 185 -14.81 -9.21 -16.69
C GLY A 185 -13.56 -10.10 -16.62
N VAL A 186 -13.11 -10.71 -17.73
CA VAL A 186 -11.86 -11.50 -17.79
C VAL A 186 -10.59 -10.64 -17.66
N GLU A 187 -10.60 -9.37 -18.12
CA GLU A 187 -9.45 -8.46 -18.03
C GLU A 187 -9.20 -7.94 -16.59
N ASP A 188 -10.26 -7.72 -15.82
CA ASP A 188 -10.16 -7.29 -14.41
C ASP A 188 -9.47 -8.38 -13.56
N CYS A 189 -9.71 -9.66 -13.88
CA CYS A 189 -9.07 -10.77 -13.17
C CYS A 189 -7.55 -10.71 -13.23
N ALA A 190 -6.95 -10.40 -14.38
CA ALA A 190 -5.50 -10.39 -14.55
C ALA A 190 -4.82 -9.21 -13.84
N ILE A 191 -5.49 -8.04 -13.77
CA ILE A 191 -5.01 -6.90 -12.97
C ILE A 191 -5.09 -7.27 -11.48
N CYS A 192 -6.21 -7.84 -11.03
CA CYS A 192 -6.36 -8.29 -9.65
C CYS A 192 -5.33 -9.39 -9.29
N ASP A 193 -5.03 -10.33 -10.20
CA ASP A 193 -4.05 -11.41 -9.97
C ASP A 193 -2.67 -10.81 -9.72
N ARG A 194 -2.25 -9.84 -10.53
CA ARG A 194 -0.98 -9.14 -10.36
C ARG A 194 -0.96 -8.25 -9.12
N ALA A 195 -2.10 -7.63 -8.77
CA ALA A 195 -2.21 -6.85 -7.54
C ALA A 195 -2.04 -7.75 -6.31
N GLN A 196 -2.71 -8.90 -6.31
CA GLN A 196 -2.61 -9.92 -5.26
C GLN A 196 -1.20 -10.51 -5.18
N GLU A 197 -0.60 -10.88 -6.32
CA GLU A 197 0.79 -11.35 -6.39
C GLU A 197 1.75 -10.30 -5.82
N GLY A 198 1.61 -9.04 -6.25
CA GLY A 198 2.45 -7.94 -5.79
C GLY A 198 2.34 -7.72 -4.28
N LEU A 199 1.13 -7.76 -3.73
CA LEU A 199 0.91 -7.68 -2.29
C LEU A 199 1.55 -8.86 -1.55
N GLY A 200 1.38 -10.08 -2.07
CA GLY A 200 1.99 -11.29 -1.50
C GLY A 200 3.52 -11.23 -1.48
N LEU A 201 4.16 -10.78 -2.56
CA LEU A 201 5.62 -10.59 -2.64
C LEU A 201 6.12 -9.61 -1.58
N VAL A 202 5.44 -8.47 -1.43
CA VAL A 202 5.81 -7.45 -0.45
C VAL A 202 5.64 -7.96 0.97
N LEU A 203 4.49 -8.57 1.29
CA LEU A 203 4.21 -9.08 2.62
C LEU A 203 5.15 -10.21 3.02
N ALA A 204 5.41 -11.16 2.13
CA ALA A 204 6.31 -12.27 2.43
C ALA A 204 7.71 -11.79 2.87
N GLN A 205 8.30 -10.85 2.12
CA GLN A 205 9.61 -10.31 2.45
C GLN A 205 9.58 -9.37 3.67
N ALA A 206 8.54 -8.54 3.82
CA ALA A 206 8.39 -7.68 4.97
C ALA A 206 8.21 -8.49 6.27
N SER A 207 7.39 -9.53 6.26
CA SER A 207 7.17 -10.43 7.40
C SER A 207 8.43 -11.21 7.77
N ALA A 208 9.17 -11.74 6.78
CA ALA A 208 10.44 -12.41 7.03
C ALA A 208 11.47 -11.46 7.67
N THR A 209 11.63 -10.27 7.08
CA THR A 209 12.56 -9.25 7.59
C THR A 209 12.19 -8.76 8.98
N ALA A 210 10.89 -8.60 9.26
CA ALA A 210 10.41 -8.23 10.59
C ALA A 210 10.71 -9.32 11.63
N ALA A 211 10.49 -10.60 11.29
CA ALA A 211 10.79 -11.72 12.17
C ALA A 211 12.30 -11.82 12.48
N ASP A 212 13.15 -11.68 11.46
CA ASP A 212 14.60 -11.67 11.62
C ASP A 212 15.06 -10.50 12.50
N ALA A 213 14.57 -9.29 12.23
CA ALA A 213 14.89 -8.11 13.02
C ALA A 213 14.45 -8.28 14.48
N TYR A 214 13.26 -8.82 14.72
CA TYR A 214 12.76 -9.09 16.06
C TYR A 214 13.62 -10.11 16.81
N SER A 215 14.10 -11.16 16.13
CA SER A 215 14.99 -12.16 16.74
C SER A 215 16.29 -11.53 17.26
N VAL A 216 16.83 -10.54 16.53
CA VAL A 216 18.05 -9.80 16.93
C VAL A 216 17.78 -8.91 18.14
N LEU A 217 16.57 -8.35 18.28
CA LEU A 217 16.20 -7.53 19.44
C LEU A 217 16.16 -8.34 20.74
N GLY A 218 15.77 -9.62 20.66
CA GLY A 218 15.76 -10.54 21.80
C GLY A 218 17.11 -11.19 22.10
N ALA A 219 18.10 -11.04 21.21
CA ALA A 219 19.41 -11.65 21.36
C ALA A 219 20.38 -10.80 22.21
N ASP A 220 21.38 -11.47 22.78
CA ASP A 220 22.49 -10.82 23.47
C ASP A 220 23.55 -10.34 22.45
N VAL A 221 23.20 -9.30 21.70
CA VAL A 221 24.07 -8.63 20.73
C VAL A 221 24.31 -7.18 21.15
N ASP A 222 25.33 -6.55 20.54
CA ASP A 222 25.70 -5.16 20.83
C ASP A 222 24.59 -4.15 20.48
N ASP A 223 24.72 -2.94 21.02
CA ASP A 223 23.72 -1.88 20.86
C ASP A 223 23.60 -1.38 19.41
N VAL A 224 24.64 -1.51 18.60
CA VAL A 224 24.63 -1.10 17.18
C VAL A 224 23.74 -2.04 16.37
N ALA A 225 23.94 -3.35 16.56
CA ALA A 225 23.11 -4.38 15.95
C ALA A 225 21.64 -4.26 16.41
N LYS A 226 21.40 -3.98 17.70
CA LYS A 226 20.03 -3.73 18.20
C LYS A 226 19.42 -2.49 17.60
N SER A 227 20.17 -1.40 17.45
CA SER A 227 19.67 -0.16 16.84
C SER A 227 19.25 -0.38 15.38
N ALA A 228 20.11 -1.03 14.57
CA ALA A 228 19.81 -1.35 13.18
C ALA A 228 18.60 -2.31 13.07
N ALA A 229 18.49 -3.29 13.96
CA ALA A 229 17.33 -4.18 14.02
C ALA A 229 16.03 -3.43 14.37
N ARG A 230 16.07 -2.46 15.29
CA ARG A 230 14.89 -1.63 15.62
C ARG A 230 14.40 -0.83 14.42
N GLU A 231 15.30 -0.23 13.65
CA GLU A 231 14.94 0.53 12.45
C GLU A 231 14.34 -0.35 11.35
N ARG A 232 14.94 -1.52 11.10
CA ARG A 232 14.41 -2.51 10.15
C ARG A 232 13.04 -3.05 10.57
N TYR A 233 12.89 -3.41 11.83
CA TYR A 233 11.62 -3.87 12.39
C TYR A 233 10.55 -2.79 12.24
N ARG A 234 10.84 -1.54 12.61
CA ARG A 234 9.89 -0.43 12.50
C ARG A 234 9.45 -0.19 11.06
N ALA A 235 10.39 -0.15 10.11
CA ALA A 235 10.07 0.08 8.70
C ALA A 235 9.16 -1.03 8.13
N THR A 236 9.49 -2.29 8.42
CA THR A 236 8.72 -3.45 7.94
C THR A 236 7.36 -3.57 8.62
N ALA A 237 7.27 -3.31 9.93
CA ALA A 237 6.01 -3.23 10.66
C ALA A 237 5.07 -2.14 10.08
N MET A 238 5.61 -0.96 9.76
CA MET A 238 4.84 0.11 9.10
C MET A 238 4.32 -0.31 7.72
N LEU A 239 5.13 -1.01 6.94
CA LEU A 239 4.75 -1.53 5.62
C LEU A 239 3.64 -2.60 5.71
N ILE A 240 3.76 -3.55 6.64
CA ILE A 240 2.74 -4.58 6.93
C ILE A 240 1.43 -3.91 7.35
N ASN A 241 1.50 -2.94 8.26
CA ASN A 241 0.31 -2.21 8.70
C ASN A 241 -0.32 -1.39 7.56
N ASN A 242 0.49 -0.76 6.71
CA ASN A 242 0.00 -0.05 5.54
C ASN A 242 -0.72 -1.00 4.56
N ALA A 243 -0.20 -2.20 4.34
CA ALA A 243 -0.85 -3.24 3.54
C ALA A 243 -2.19 -3.69 4.15
N MET A 244 -2.23 -3.96 5.45
CA MET A 244 -3.46 -4.29 6.17
C MET A 244 -4.51 -3.18 6.03
N ASN A 245 -4.10 -1.92 6.15
CA ASN A 245 -4.99 -0.77 5.98
C ASN A 245 -5.61 -0.74 4.58
N GLN A 246 -4.87 -1.10 3.52
CA GLN A 246 -5.46 -1.12 2.18
C GLN A 246 -6.55 -2.17 2.04
N LEU A 247 -6.37 -3.36 2.63
CA LEU A 247 -7.42 -4.39 2.64
C LEU A 247 -8.62 -3.97 3.49
N TYR A 248 -8.38 -3.46 4.70
CA TYR A 248 -9.45 -3.04 5.60
C TYR A 248 -10.29 -1.89 5.01
N PHE A 249 -9.66 -0.79 4.57
CA PHE A 249 -10.39 0.34 4.00
C PHE A 249 -10.94 0.05 2.60
N GLY A 250 -10.27 -0.78 1.80
CA GLY A 250 -10.73 -1.13 0.45
C GLY A 250 -11.89 -2.13 0.43
N SER A 251 -11.99 -3.01 1.44
CA SER A 251 -13.05 -4.03 1.51
C SER A 251 -14.45 -3.46 1.74
N GLY A 252 -14.55 -2.22 2.23
CA GLY A 252 -15.81 -1.61 2.65
C GLY A 252 -16.14 -1.80 4.13
N ALA A 253 -15.32 -2.52 4.92
CA ALA A 253 -15.54 -2.77 6.34
C ALA A 253 -15.71 -1.47 7.15
N HIS A 254 -14.78 -0.53 7.02
CA HIS A 254 -14.85 0.78 7.67
C HIS A 254 -16.09 1.58 7.25
N ALA A 255 -16.42 1.57 5.95
CA ALA A 255 -17.59 2.27 5.43
C ALA A 255 -18.90 1.66 5.98
N ALA A 256 -18.98 0.33 6.13
CA ALA A 256 -20.11 -0.35 6.73
C ALA A 256 -20.27 0.01 8.22
N GLN A 257 -19.17 0.09 8.96
CA GLN A 257 -19.16 0.52 10.37
C GLN A 257 -19.62 1.97 10.53
N MET A 258 -19.16 2.87 9.67
CA MET A 258 -19.58 4.28 9.66
C MET A 258 -21.05 4.44 9.25
N ALA A 259 -21.54 3.67 8.28
CA ALA A 259 -22.94 3.71 7.85
C ALA A 259 -23.91 3.14 8.91
N ALA A 260 -23.46 2.20 9.74
CA ALA A 260 -24.24 1.75 10.89
C ALA A 260 -24.40 2.86 11.96
N GLN A 261 -23.49 3.83 11.97
CA GLN A 261 -23.52 4.98 12.89
C GLN A 261 -24.19 6.22 12.28
N ASN A 262 -24.12 6.40 10.95
CA ASN A 262 -24.66 7.55 10.22
C ASN A 262 -25.56 7.10 9.06
N THR A 263 -26.81 7.54 9.05
CA THR A 263 -27.89 7.19 8.10
C THR A 263 -27.71 7.77 6.69
N GLN A 264 -26.49 7.82 6.15
CA GLN A 264 -26.23 8.26 4.77
C GLN A 264 -25.85 7.06 3.90
N ASN A 265 -26.68 6.81 2.87
CA ASN A 265 -26.39 5.92 1.76
C ASN A 265 -25.25 6.50 0.92
N ALA A 266 -24.01 6.25 1.32
CA ALA A 266 -22.89 6.31 0.41
C ALA A 266 -22.76 4.95 -0.29
N GLU A 267 -22.54 4.96 -1.62
CA GLU A 267 -22.10 3.78 -2.34
C GLU A 267 -20.92 3.15 -1.60
N ARG A 268 -21.02 1.87 -1.26
CA ARG A 268 -19.96 1.16 -0.55
C ARG A 268 -19.01 0.61 -1.59
N PRO A 269 -17.75 1.06 -1.68
CA PRO A 269 -16.75 0.35 -2.47
C PRO A 269 -16.40 -0.98 -1.78
N GLY A 270 -15.91 -1.95 -2.55
CA GLY A 270 -15.42 -3.23 -2.03
C GLY A 270 -16.44 -4.38 -2.11
N LEU A 271 -16.49 -5.21 -1.06
CA LEU A 271 -17.25 -6.45 -1.02
C LEU A 271 -18.72 -6.17 -0.68
N GLN A 272 -19.63 -6.44 -1.63
CA GLN A 272 -21.04 -6.07 -1.50
C GLN A 272 -21.91 -7.12 -0.82
N ASP A 273 -21.58 -8.40 -1.00
CA ASP A 273 -22.42 -9.52 -0.55
C ASP A 273 -21.59 -10.66 0.03
N ALA A 274 -22.29 -11.62 0.65
CA ALA A 274 -21.68 -12.79 1.29
C ALA A 274 -20.87 -13.66 0.31
N ASN A 275 -21.26 -13.75 -0.96
CA ASN A 275 -20.55 -14.57 -1.93
C ASN A 275 -19.20 -13.92 -2.32
N ALA A 276 -19.19 -12.59 -2.51
CA ALA A 276 -17.96 -11.82 -2.69
C ALA A 276 -17.03 -11.97 -1.47
N MET A 277 -17.58 -11.90 -0.25
CA MET A 277 -16.82 -12.11 0.98
C MET A 277 -16.23 -13.53 1.08
N ALA A 278 -17.00 -14.55 0.72
CA ALA A 278 -16.53 -15.94 0.72
C ALA A 278 -15.38 -16.15 -0.28
N ARG A 279 -15.54 -15.65 -1.51
CA ARG A 279 -14.48 -15.68 -2.53
C ARG A 279 -13.24 -14.93 -2.10
N PHE A 280 -13.39 -13.75 -1.48
CA PHE A 280 -12.25 -13.00 -0.96
C PHE A 280 -11.48 -13.77 0.12
N LEU A 281 -12.19 -14.44 1.04
CA LEU A 281 -11.57 -15.27 2.07
C LEU A 281 -10.75 -16.42 1.46
N GLU A 282 -11.22 -17.01 0.37
CA GLU A 282 -10.51 -18.08 -0.35
C GLU A 282 -9.30 -17.52 -1.13
N ASP A 283 -9.52 -16.51 -1.97
CA ASP A 283 -8.48 -15.90 -2.80
C ASP A 283 -7.34 -15.36 -1.93
N TYR A 284 -7.64 -14.66 -0.82
CA TYR A 284 -6.64 -14.01 0.03
C TYR A 284 -6.21 -14.83 1.26
N ALA A 285 -6.54 -16.11 1.34
CA ALA A 285 -6.30 -16.94 2.53
C ALA A 285 -4.85 -16.88 3.04
N GLU A 286 -3.85 -17.04 2.15
CA GLU A 286 -2.43 -16.99 2.52
C GLU A 286 -1.99 -15.60 2.98
N ILE A 287 -2.47 -14.55 2.32
CA ILE A 287 -2.18 -13.15 2.66
C ILE A 287 -2.75 -12.82 4.04
N LEU A 288 -4.01 -13.19 4.30
CA LEU A 288 -4.66 -12.97 5.59
C LEU A 288 -4.00 -13.77 6.72
N ALA A 289 -3.55 -15.00 6.44
CA ALA A 289 -2.78 -15.80 7.39
C ALA A 289 -1.42 -15.14 7.71
N SER A 290 -0.72 -14.63 6.70
CA SER A 290 0.55 -13.90 6.87
C SER A 290 0.37 -12.65 7.73
N LEU A 291 -0.72 -11.90 7.53
CA LEU A 291 -1.07 -10.73 8.34
C LEU A 291 -1.43 -11.11 9.78
N GLY A 292 -2.07 -12.26 9.98
CA GLY A 292 -2.36 -12.82 11.31
C GLY A 292 -1.10 -13.16 12.11
N GLY A 293 0.04 -13.42 11.45
CA GLY A 293 1.35 -13.59 12.07
C GLY A 293 2.05 -12.29 12.47
N SER A 294 1.45 -11.12 12.20
CA SER A 294 2.01 -9.83 12.59
C SER A 294 2.06 -9.68 14.12
N ARG A 295 3.08 -8.97 14.58
CA ARG A 295 3.27 -8.63 16.00
C ARG A 295 2.75 -7.24 16.36
N GLU A 296 2.21 -6.51 15.39
CA GLU A 296 1.76 -5.13 15.59
C GLU A 296 0.29 -5.09 16.03
N PRO A 297 -0.02 -4.52 17.21
CA PRO A 297 -1.40 -4.44 17.71
C PRO A 297 -2.38 -3.75 16.74
N SER A 298 -1.91 -2.72 16.03
CA SER A 298 -2.71 -1.98 15.04
C SER A 298 -3.09 -2.85 13.83
N THR A 299 -2.14 -3.66 13.34
CA THR A 299 -2.39 -4.61 12.25
C THR A 299 -3.38 -5.68 12.68
N LEU A 300 -3.17 -6.28 13.84
CA LEU A 300 -4.08 -7.30 14.38
C LEU A 300 -5.49 -6.74 14.61
N HIS A 301 -5.60 -5.50 15.09
CA HIS A 301 -6.89 -4.84 15.29
C HIS A 301 -7.67 -4.69 13.99
N HIS A 302 -7.07 -4.08 12.94
CA HIS A 302 -7.74 -3.94 11.65
C HIS A 302 -8.05 -5.28 10.98
N LEU A 303 -7.21 -6.29 11.19
CA LEU A 303 -7.48 -7.65 10.72
C LEU A 303 -8.69 -8.26 11.42
N ILE A 304 -8.82 -8.07 12.74
CA ILE A 304 -9.98 -8.51 13.52
C ILE A 304 -11.26 -7.80 13.05
N GLU A 305 -11.21 -6.50 12.82
CA GLU A 305 -12.36 -5.75 12.29
C GLU A 305 -12.72 -6.15 10.85
N LEU A 306 -11.72 -6.47 10.02
CA LEU A 306 -11.95 -7.02 8.69
C LEU A 306 -12.64 -8.39 8.80
N TYR A 307 -12.17 -9.28 9.68
CA TYR A 307 -12.81 -10.58 9.91
C TYR A 307 -14.24 -10.43 10.39
N GLU A 308 -14.54 -9.50 11.29
CA GLU A 308 -15.91 -9.19 11.70
C GLU A 308 -16.79 -8.86 10.49
N PHE A 309 -16.30 -8.04 9.58
CA PHE A 309 -17.02 -7.69 8.35
C PHE A 309 -17.26 -8.90 7.45
N LEU A 310 -16.30 -9.82 7.37
CA LEU A 310 -16.33 -11.01 6.50
C LEU A 310 -17.15 -12.19 7.04
N ILE A 311 -17.66 -12.12 8.28
CA ILE A 311 -18.50 -13.17 8.91
C ILE A 311 -19.61 -13.71 7.97
N PRO A 312 -20.38 -12.87 7.25
CA PRO A 312 -21.47 -13.37 6.39
C PRO A 312 -21.00 -14.30 5.26
N GLY A 313 -19.76 -14.15 4.78
CA GLY A 313 -19.25 -14.97 3.69
C GLY A 313 -18.88 -16.38 4.11
N ASN A 314 -18.20 -16.53 5.25
CA ASN A 314 -17.91 -17.84 5.81
C ASN A 314 -17.73 -17.77 7.35
N PRO A 315 -18.80 -17.90 8.14
CA PRO A 315 -18.73 -17.71 9.58
C PRO A 315 -17.85 -18.76 10.27
N THR A 316 -17.70 -19.96 9.69
CA THR A 316 -16.84 -21.00 10.28
C THR A 316 -15.37 -20.67 10.06
N ALA A 317 -14.96 -20.36 8.83
CA ALA A 317 -13.56 -20.05 8.53
C ALA A 317 -13.09 -18.78 9.26
N VAL A 318 -13.94 -17.75 9.30
CA VAL A 318 -13.65 -16.50 10.01
C VAL A 318 -13.47 -16.76 11.51
N PHE A 319 -14.33 -17.58 12.13
CA PHE A 319 -14.21 -17.91 13.56
C PHE A 319 -12.89 -18.62 13.88
N GLU A 320 -12.48 -19.58 13.04
CA GLU A 320 -11.22 -20.31 13.23
C GLU A 320 -10.00 -19.39 13.08
N ALA A 321 -10.01 -18.49 12.08
CA ALA A 321 -8.94 -17.51 11.89
C ALA A 321 -8.86 -16.50 13.05
N PHE A 322 -10.02 -15.98 13.48
CA PHE A 322 -10.15 -15.10 14.63
C PHE A 322 -9.61 -15.75 15.92
N HIS A 323 -9.99 -17.02 16.18
CA HIS A 323 -9.47 -17.79 17.29
C HIS A 323 -7.94 -17.95 17.22
N ALA A 324 -7.40 -18.34 16.05
CA ALA A 324 -5.97 -18.54 15.87
C ALA A 324 -5.16 -17.28 16.15
N ILE A 325 -5.64 -16.11 15.72
CA ILE A 325 -4.99 -14.82 15.98
C ILE A 325 -4.99 -14.49 17.47
N LEU A 326 -6.15 -14.55 18.12
CA LEU A 326 -6.28 -14.13 19.52
C LEU A 326 -5.46 -15.00 20.47
N LEU A 327 -5.36 -16.31 20.20
CA LEU A 327 -4.64 -17.25 21.06
C LEU A 327 -3.19 -17.51 20.63
N GLY A 328 -2.80 -17.04 19.44
CA GLY A 328 -1.43 -16.97 18.96
C GLY A 328 -0.83 -15.58 19.16
N SER A 329 -0.52 -14.90 18.06
CA SER A 329 0.16 -13.59 18.03
C SER A 329 -0.51 -12.53 18.92
N GLY A 330 -1.84 -12.47 18.94
CA GLY A 330 -2.58 -11.52 19.78
C GLY A 330 -2.38 -11.75 21.28
N ARG A 331 -2.17 -13.00 21.72
CA ARG A 331 -1.86 -13.30 23.12
C ARG A 331 -0.42 -12.92 23.44
N GLU A 332 0.52 -13.31 22.57
CA GLU A 332 1.96 -13.05 22.74
C GLU A 332 2.25 -11.55 22.85
N GLU A 333 1.58 -10.74 22.04
CA GLU A 333 1.78 -9.28 21.97
C GLU A 333 0.85 -8.50 22.91
N GLY A 334 0.09 -9.18 23.76
CA GLY A 334 -0.71 -8.51 24.79
C GLY A 334 -1.97 -7.79 24.27
N TYR A 335 -2.50 -8.18 23.11
CA TYR A 335 -3.72 -7.57 22.53
C TYR A 335 -4.93 -7.57 23.48
N HIS A 336 -5.01 -8.57 24.34
CA HIS A 336 -6.05 -8.72 25.36
C HIS A 336 -5.99 -7.65 26.46
N PHE A 337 -4.87 -6.93 26.62
CA PHE A 337 -4.77 -5.77 27.50
C PHE A 337 -5.30 -4.47 26.85
N GLU A 338 -5.51 -4.45 25.53
CA GLU A 338 -5.96 -3.28 24.79
C GLU A 338 -7.49 -3.09 24.88
N SER A 339 -7.92 -1.86 25.20
CA SER A 339 -9.36 -1.53 25.34
C SER A 339 -10.14 -1.66 24.02
N LEU A 340 -9.51 -1.31 22.91
CA LEU A 340 -10.05 -1.50 21.56
C LEU A 340 -10.20 -2.99 21.23
N GLY A 341 -9.25 -3.81 21.67
CA GLY A 341 -9.29 -5.26 21.50
C GLY A 341 -10.50 -5.89 22.17
N ASN A 342 -10.71 -5.60 23.46
CA ASN A 342 -11.88 -6.11 24.18
C ASN A 342 -13.21 -5.70 23.52
N SER A 343 -13.33 -4.43 23.13
CA SER A 343 -14.55 -3.90 22.50
C SER A 343 -14.88 -4.62 21.18
N ALA A 344 -13.87 -4.89 20.36
CA ALA A 344 -14.03 -5.64 19.11
C ALA A 344 -14.40 -7.10 19.36
N VAL A 345 -13.71 -7.79 20.28
CA VAL A 345 -13.96 -9.21 20.59
C VAL A 345 -15.36 -9.42 21.13
N VAL A 346 -15.82 -8.60 22.09
CA VAL A 346 -17.17 -8.69 22.64
C VAL A 346 -18.23 -8.49 21.56
N ARG A 347 -18.03 -7.54 20.65
CA ARG A 347 -18.94 -7.25 19.53
C ARG A 347 -19.03 -8.44 18.58
N ILE A 348 -17.90 -9.02 18.20
CA ILE A 348 -17.82 -10.21 17.34
C ILE A 348 -18.52 -11.41 17.99
N VAL A 349 -18.22 -11.71 19.26
CA VAL A 349 -18.83 -12.85 19.98
C VAL A 349 -20.34 -12.68 20.06
N LYS A 350 -20.84 -11.49 20.41
CA LYS A 350 -22.28 -11.21 20.45
C LYS A 350 -22.95 -11.43 19.09
N ARG A 351 -22.30 -11.01 18.00
CA ARG A 351 -22.80 -11.24 16.63
C ARG A 351 -22.85 -12.72 16.29
N TYR A 352 -21.82 -13.50 16.65
CA TYR A 352 -21.84 -14.95 16.44
C TYR A 352 -22.97 -15.64 17.21
N ILE A 353 -23.21 -15.25 18.46
CA ILE A 353 -24.29 -15.81 19.28
C ILE A 353 -25.66 -15.43 18.71
N ALA A 354 -25.83 -14.21 18.20
CA ALA A 354 -27.10 -13.75 17.63
C ALA A 354 -27.41 -14.40 16.26
N ASP A 355 -26.46 -14.35 15.33
CA ASP A 355 -26.72 -14.61 13.92
C ASP A 355 -26.20 -15.97 13.44
N HIS A 356 -25.22 -16.55 14.16
CA HIS A 356 -24.47 -17.73 13.70
C HIS A 356 -24.30 -18.81 14.77
N ARG A 357 -25.17 -18.87 15.79
CA ARG A 357 -25.05 -19.80 16.93
C ARG A 357 -24.83 -21.26 16.56
N GLY A 358 -25.38 -21.71 15.42
CA GLY A 358 -25.28 -23.09 14.95
C GLY A 358 -23.84 -23.57 14.73
N ILE A 359 -22.88 -22.66 14.52
CA ILE A 359 -21.47 -23.05 14.41
C ILE A 359 -20.92 -23.66 15.72
N PHE A 360 -21.54 -23.36 16.87
CA PHE A 360 -21.12 -23.86 18.18
C PHE A 360 -21.82 -25.14 18.62
N GLU A 361 -22.62 -25.77 17.74
CA GLU A 361 -23.06 -27.16 17.94
C GLU A 361 -21.85 -28.12 17.95
N ASP A 362 -20.81 -27.77 17.20
CA ASP A 362 -19.51 -28.43 17.26
C ASP A 362 -18.79 -28.12 18.58
N GLU A 363 -18.46 -29.19 19.32
CA GLU A 363 -17.81 -29.08 20.63
C GLU A 363 -16.44 -28.43 20.55
N GLY A 364 -15.70 -28.64 19.45
CA GLY A 364 -14.40 -28.01 19.22
C GLY A 364 -14.50 -26.49 19.15
N ARG A 365 -15.39 -25.96 18.31
CA ARG A 365 -15.67 -24.52 18.18
C ARG A 365 -16.22 -23.91 19.47
N ARG A 366 -17.05 -24.66 20.21
CA ARG A 366 -17.52 -24.21 21.54
C ARG A 366 -16.37 -24.08 22.54
N ALA A 367 -15.45 -25.05 22.57
CA ALA A 367 -14.28 -24.99 23.44
C ALA A 367 -13.36 -23.80 23.08
N ARG A 368 -13.18 -23.53 21.78
CA ARG A 368 -12.45 -22.36 21.27
C ARG A 368 -13.09 -21.03 21.70
N LEU A 369 -14.41 -20.91 21.64
CA LEU A 369 -15.13 -19.73 22.11
C LEU A 369 -14.88 -19.48 23.59
N ILE A 370 -14.97 -20.54 24.40
CA ILE A 370 -14.67 -20.47 25.84
C ILE A 370 -13.23 -20.02 26.08
N ALA A 371 -12.26 -20.53 25.31
CA ALA A 371 -10.86 -20.15 25.43
C ALA A 371 -10.62 -18.67 25.13
N ILE A 372 -11.28 -18.11 24.10
CA ILE A 372 -11.25 -16.67 23.79
C ILE A 372 -11.82 -15.86 24.96
N LEU A 373 -13.01 -16.20 25.46
CA LEU A 373 -13.64 -15.45 26.55
C LEU A 373 -12.82 -15.52 27.84
N ARG A 374 -12.18 -16.67 28.12
CA ARG A 374 -11.27 -16.83 29.26
C ARG A 374 -10.07 -15.88 29.17
N LEU A 375 -9.40 -15.82 28.01
CA LEU A 375 -8.25 -14.94 27.79
C LEU A 375 -8.55 -13.48 28.18
N PHE A 376 -9.72 -12.96 27.82
CA PHE A 376 -10.11 -11.59 28.16
C PHE A 376 -10.65 -11.46 29.60
N SER A 377 -11.31 -12.49 30.13
CA SER A 377 -11.78 -12.48 31.51
C SER A 377 -10.64 -12.50 32.54
N GLU A 378 -9.53 -13.19 32.24
CA GLU A 378 -8.36 -13.32 33.12
C GLU A 378 -7.68 -11.97 33.39
N VAL A 379 -7.76 -11.04 32.43
CA VAL A 379 -7.23 -9.68 32.56
C VAL A 379 -8.28 -8.66 33.05
N GLY A 380 -9.45 -9.15 33.49
CA GLY A 380 -10.43 -8.35 34.23
C GLY A 380 -11.54 -7.71 33.40
N TRP A 381 -11.73 -8.11 32.13
CA TRP A 381 -12.82 -7.56 31.31
C TRP A 381 -14.18 -8.13 31.73
N LEU A 382 -14.99 -7.29 32.37
CA LEU A 382 -16.29 -7.67 32.94
C LEU A 382 -17.30 -8.18 31.88
N ASP A 383 -17.28 -7.62 30.66
CA ASP A 383 -18.20 -8.05 29.60
C ASP A 383 -17.85 -9.43 29.06
N ALA A 384 -16.56 -9.77 28.95
CA ALA A 384 -16.12 -11.12 28.60
C ALA A 384 -16.48 -12.13 29.70
N LEU A 385 -16.33 -11.74 30.97
CA LEU A 385 -16.75 -12.54 32.11
C LEU A 385 -18.27 -12.82 32.09
N ARG A 386 -19.08 -11.78 31.87
CA ARG A 386 -20.56 -11.91 31.76
C ARG A 386 -20.94 -12.86 30.62
N LEU A 387 -20.38 -12.66 29.43
CA LEU A 387 -20.61 -13.53 28.29
C LEU A 387 -20.25 -14.99 28.59
N LEU A 388 -19.16 -15.23 29.33
CA LEU A 388 -18.76 -16.58 29.72
C LEU A 388 -19.76 -17.24 30.67
N TYR A 389 -20.35 -16.49 31.60
CA TYR A 389 -21.39 -16.98 32.51
C TYR A 389 -22.72 -17.24 31.79
N ASP A 390 -23.11 -16.38 30.85
CA ASP A 390 -24.38 -16.46 30.13
C ASP A 390 -24.33 -17.49 28.98
N LEU A 391 -23.13 -17.92 28.56
CA LEU A 391 -22.89 -18.81 27.43
C LEU A 391 -23.75 -20.10 27.44
N PRO A 392 -23.93 -20.82 28.57
CA PRO A 392 -24.75 -22.03 28.60
C PRO A 392 -26.24 -21.78 28.33
N GLU A 393 -26.74 -20.58 28.63
CA GLU A 393 -28.13 -20.19 28.31
C GLU A 393 -28.24 -19.70 26.87
N LEU A 394 -27.25 -18.92 26.40
CA LEU A 394 -27.20 -18.37 25.06
C LEU A 394 -27.00 -19.42 23.95
N LEU A 395 -26.43 -20.59 24.29
CA LEU A 395 -26.19 -21.70 23.37
C LEU A 395 -27.21 -22.85 23.49
N ARG A 396 -28.30 -22.68 24.26
CA ARG A 396 -29.48 -23.56 24.21
C ARG A 396 -30.36 -23.20 23.00
#